data_AF-A0A947AQJ2-F1
#
_entry.id   AF-A0A947AQJ2-F1
#
_cell.length_a   1.000
_cell.length_b   1.000
_cell.length_c   1.000
_cell.angle_alpha   90.00
_cell.angle_beta   90.00
_cell.angle_gamma   90.00
#
_symmetry.space_group_name_H-M   'P 1'
#
loop_
_entity.id
_entity.type
_entity.pdbx_description
1 polymer ?
#
loop_
_entity_poly.entity_id
_entity_poly.type
_entity_poly.pdbx_seq_one_letter_code
_entity_poly.pdbx_strand_id
1 'polypeptide(L)'
;MKINHTSYHYNFWVTVTVLTISCVIWLIGFLQSPLFRPEIHQQRLLAEKYSKEQAPDYLAEKILAEAYWQRYPDVIDHSYYGKQGPMGIYGAREHYKQHGKREGRIFAPIIIPDNLSYEQQLAEAYWQRYPDVEKSAIWGRGGSLGILGPRDYHHYYGRHLNHRWGVSTE
;
A
#
# COMPACT_ATOMS: atom_id res chain seq x y z
N MET A 1 33.93 -68.39 9.81
CA MET A 1 33.13 -67.36 9.12
C MET A 1 34.11 -66.43 8.39
N LYS A 2 34.28 -66.57 7.07
CA LYS A 2 35.21 -65.71 6.30
C LYS A 2 34.50 -64.40 5.97
N ILE A 3 35.04 -63.30 6.46
CA ILE A 3 34.54 -61.97 6.17
C ILE A 3 34.98 -61.63 4.73
N ASN A 4 34.02 -61.37 3.83
CA ASN A 4 34.30 -61.00 2.44
C ASN A 4 34.80 -59.55 2.37
N HIS A 5 36.12 -59.37 2.39
CA HIS A 5 36.77 -58.06 2.27
C HIS A 5 36.39 -57.28 0.99
N THR A 6 35.97 -57.98 -0.07
CA THR A 6 35.52 -57.36 -1.33
C THR A 6 34.24 -56.51 -1.17
N SER A 7 33.34 -56.88 -0.25
CA SER A 7 32.12 -56.13 0.01
C SER A 7 32.38 -54.79 0.69
N TYR A 8 33.40 -54.71 1.55
CA TYR A 8 33.77 -53.47 2.25
C TYR A 8 34.33 -52.41 1.30
N HIS A 9 35.18 -52.81 0.36
CA HIS A 9 35.73 -51.87 -0.63
C HIS A 9 34.64 -51.30 -1.54
N TYR A 10 33.69 -52.12 -1.98
CA TYR A 10 32.58 -51.66 -2.80
C TYR A 10 31.70 -50.64 -2.06
N ASN A 11 31.27 -50.96 -0.83
CA ASN A 11 30.43 -50.07 -0.02
C ASN A 11 31.14 -48.74 0.31
N PHE A 12 32.46 -48.78 0.51
CA PHE A 12 33.27 -47.58 0.70
C PHE A 12 33.20 -46.65 -0.52
N TRP A 13 33.45 -47.16 -1.73
CA TRP A 13 33.42 -46.35 -2.96
C TRP A 13 32.03 -45.81 -3.30
N VAL A 14 30.98 -46.59 -3.06
CA VAL A 14 29.59 -46.11 -3.21
C VAL A 14 29.33 -44.93 -2.27
N THR A 15 29.74 -45.04 -1.00
CA THR A 15 29.55 -43.98 -0.01
C THR A 15 30.29 -42.69 -0.39
N VAL A 16 31.56 -42.82 -0.80
CA VAL A 16 32.35 -41.67 -1.28
C VAL A 16 31.70 -41.00 -2.49
N THR A 17 31.21 -41.79 -3.44
CA THR A 17 30.53 -41.27 -4.63
C THR A 17 29.27 -40.49 -4.26
N VAL A 18 28.43 -41.06 -3.39
CA VAL A 18 27.19 -40.40 -2.93
C VAL A 18 27.51 -39.07 -2.22
N LEU A 19 28.46 -39.08 -1.27
CA LEU A 19 28.87 -37.87 -0.56
C LEU A 19 29.41 -36.79 -1.50
N THR A 20 30.20 -37.19 -2.49
CA THR A 20 30.77 -36.26 -3.48
C THR A 20 29.66 -35.63 -4.32
N ILE A 21 28.71 -36.42 -4.83
CA ILE A 21 27.57 -35.92 -5.61
C ILE A 21 26.72 -34.97 -4.76
N SER A 22 26.40 -35.33 -3.51
CA SER A 22 25.66 -34.46 -2.60
C SER A 22 26.38 -33.14 -2.35
N CYS A 23 27.70 -33.17 -2.15
CA CYS A 23 28.52 -31.97 -1.94
C CYS A 23 28.50 -31.05 -3.19
N VAL A 24 28.63 -31.63 -4.39
CA VAL A 24 28.57 -30.87 -5.64
C VAL A 24 27.21 -30.20 -5.84
N ILE A 25 26.10 -30.94 -5.63
CA ILE A 25 24.75 -30.39 -5.76
C ILE A 25 24.54 -29.25 -4.76
N TRP A 26 24.98 -29.42 -3.51
CA TRP A 26 24.89 -28.39 -2.49
C TRP A 26 25.69 -27.13 -2.87
N LEU A 27 26.93 -27.31 -3.36
CA LEU A 27 27.79 -26.21 -3.76
C LEU A 27 27.22 -25.41 -4.95
N ILE A 28 26.59 -26.10 -5.92
CA ILE A 28 25.89 -25.44 -7.03
C ILE A 28 24.72 -24.59 -6.49
N GLY A 29 23.90 -25.14 -5.59
CA GLY A 29 22.79 -24.40 -4.97
C GLY A 29 23.27 -23.19 -4.16
N PHE A 30 24.38 -23.35 -3.43
CA PHE A 30 25.01 -22.28 -2.67
C PHE A 30 25.53 -21.15 -3.58
N LEU A 31 26.21 -21.48 -4.69
CA LEU A 31 26.70 -20.49 -5.67
C LEU A 31 25.57 -19.80 -6.46
N GLN A 32 24.38 -20.41 -6.52
CA GLN A 32 23.17 -19.81 -7.09
C GLN A 32 22.34 -19.03 -6.07
N SER A 33 22.73 -19.02 -4.79
CA SER A 33 22.00 -18.33 -3.73
C SER A 33 22.04 -16.80 -3.90
N PRO A 34 21.10 -16.07 -3.26
CA PRO A 34 21.10 -14.61 -3.27
C PRO A 34 22.40 -13.97 -2.76
N LEU A 35 23.19 -14.70 -1.96
CA LEU A 35 24.49 -14.23 -1.47
C LEU A 35 25.52 -14.08 -2.59
N PHE A 36 25.52 -14.96 -3.59
CA PHE A 36 26.51 -14.96 -4.69
C PHE A 36 25.97 -14.39 -6.00
N ARG A 37 24.64 -14.27 -6.13
CA ARG A 37 23.99 -13.69 -7.31
C ARG A 37 22.94 -12.65 -6.92
N PRO A 38 23.37 -11.50 -6.35
CA PRO A 38 22.45 -10.43 -5.96
C PRO A 38 21.63 -9.90 -7.15
N GLU A 39 22.20 -9.93 -8.36
CA GLU A 39 21.53 -9.50 -9.60
C GLU A 39 20.25 -10.29 -9.90
N ILE A 40 20.28 -11.62 -9.78
CA ILE A 40 19.10 -12.47 -10.03
C ILE A 40 18.01 -12.18 -8.98
N HIS A 41 18.42 -11.93 -7.73
CA HIS A 41 17.49 -11.56 -6.68
C HIS A 41 16.86 -10.19 -6.95
N GLN A 42 17.65 -9.20 -7.35
CA GLN A 42 17.16 -7.89 -7.75
C GLN A 42 16.23 -7.96 -8.97
N GLN A 43 16.57 -8.75 -9.98
CA GLN A 43 15.71 -8.97 -11.15
C GLN A 43 14.37 -9.61 -10.76
N ARG A 44 14.36 -10.58 -9.84
CA ARG A 44 13.12 -11.17 -9.31
C ARG A 44 12.29 -10.17 -8.53
N LEU A 45 12.91 -9.40 -7.65
CA LEU A 45 12.22 -8.34 -6.89
C LEU A 45 11.64 -7.27 -7.83
N LEU A 46 12.39 -6.89 -8.87
CA LEU A 46 11.90 -5.96 -9.90
C LEU A 46 10.73 -6.58 -10.66
N ALA A 47 10.84 -7.81 -11.16
CA ALA A 47 9.77 -8.48 -11.90
C ALA A 47 8.50 -8.65 -11.04
N GLU A 48 8.65 -9.00 -9.76
CA GLU A 48 7.54 -9.08 -8.81
C GLU A 48 6.91 -7.70 -8.57
N LYS A 49 7.73 -6.66 -8.41
CA LYS A 49 7.25 -5.27 -8.28
C LYS A 49 6.48 -4.84 -9.53
N TYR A 50 7.04 -5.05 -10.73
CA TYR A 50 6.37 -4.72 -11.99
C TYR A 50 5.05 -5.48 -12.17
N SER A 51 5.02 -6.77 -11.86
CA SER A 51 3.80 -7.58 -11.94
C SER A 51 2.73 -7.10 -10.96
N LYS A 52 3.12 -6.69 -9.74
CA LYS A 52 2.19 -6.10 -8.77
C LYS A 52 1.70 -4.73 -9.23
N GLU A 53 2.57 -3.87 -9.74
CA GLU A 53 2.23 -2.51 -10.18
C GLU A 53 1.30 -2.49 -11.41
N GLN A 54 1.34 -3.53 -12.25
CA GLN A 54 0.49 -3.66 -13.43
C GLN A 54 -0.84 -4.39 -13.16
N ALA A 55 -1.06 -4.92 -11.95
CA ALA A 55 -2.33 -5.54 -11.61
C ALA A 55 -3.46 -4.47 -11.62
N PRO A 56 -4.66 -4.74 -12.17
CA PRO A 56 -5.79 -3.81 -12.11
C PRO A 56 -6.10 -3.34 -10.69
N ASP A 57 -5.87 -4.20 -9.70
CA ASP A 57 -6.05 -3.90 -8.28
C ASP A 57 -5.04 -2.87 -7.74
N TYR A 58 -3.86 -2.75 -8.35
CA TYR A 58 -2.83 -1.80 -7.92
C TYR A 58 -3.23 -0.36 -8.19
N LEU A 59 -3.83 -0.08 -9.35
CA LEU A 59 -4.30 1.28 -9.67
C LEU A 59 -5.40 1.70 -8.69
N ALA A 60 -6.35 0.81 -8.41
CA ALA A 60 -7.39 1.05 -7.43
C ALA A 60 -6.81 1.28 -6.02
N GLU A 61 -5.85 0.46 -5.60
CA GLU A 61 -5.17 0.63 -4.31
C GLU A 61 -4.41 1.96 -4.24
N LYS A 62 -3.72 2.34 -5.30
CA LYS A 62 -2.97 3.60 -5.36
C LYS A 62 -3.91 4.80 -5.22
N ILE A 63 -5.05 4.79 -5.91
CA ILE A 63 -6.07 5.85 -5.79
C ILE A 63 -6.59 5.94 -4.34
N LEU A 64 -6.86 4.79 -3.71
CA LEU A 64 -7.30 4.76 -2.30
C LEU A 64 -6.22 5.29 -1.35
N ALA A 65 -4.97 4.89 -1.56
CA ALA A 65 -3.84 5.32 -0.74
C ALA A 65 -3.57 6.82 -0.86
N GLU A 66 -3.58 7.35 -2.09
CA GLU A 66 -3.42 8.79 -2.34
C GLU A 66 -4.56 9.59 -1.72
N ALA A 67 -5.81 9.15 -1.89
CA ALA A 67 -6.97 9.78 -1.26
C ALA A 67 -6.90 9.75 0.27
N TYR A 68 -6.38 8.66 0.85
CA TYR A 68 -6.20 8.53 2.29
C TYR A 68 -5.12 9.49 2.81
N TRP A 69 -3.92 9.49 2.21
CA TRP A 69 -2.84 10.39 2.63
C TRP A 69 -3.16 11.86 2.39
N GLN A 70 -3.96 12.18 1.36
CA GLN A 70 -4.43 13.54 1.13
C GLN A 70 -5.41 14.01 2.24
N ARG A 71 -6.27 13.13 2.75
CA ARG A 71 -7.10 13.43 3.95
C ARG A 71 -6.27 13.50 5.22
N TYR A 72 -5.23 12.68 5.32
CA TYR A 72 -4.48 12.43 6.55
C TYR A 72 -2.97 12.62 6.35
N PRO A 73 -2.48 13.88 6.31
CA PRO A 73 -1.06 14.16 6.12
C PRO A 73 -0.18 13.58 7.23
N ASP A 74 -0.71 13.38 8.44
CA ASP A 74 0.02 12.75 9.54
C ASP A 74 0.50 11.32 9.20
N VAL A 75 -0.20 10.62 8.32
CA VAL A 75 0.16 9.26 7.89
C VAL A 75 1.16 9.29 6.73
N ILE A 76 1.21 10.36 5.92
CA ILE A 76 2.02 10.39 4.70
C ILE A 76 3.52 10.22 4.98
N ASP A 77 3.98 10.82 6.07
CA ASP A 77 5.39 10.86 6.51
C ASP A 77 5.70 9.79 7.56
N HIS A 78 4.73 8.92 7.89
CA HIS A 78 4.94 7.86 8.86
C HIS A 78 5.98 6.86 8.35
N SER A 79 6.97 6.51 9.19
CA SER A 79 8.10 5.65 8.79
C SER A 79 7.68 4.28 8.23
N TYR A 80 6.64 3.68 8.83
CA TYR A 80 6.10 2.39 8.41
C TYR A 80 4.97 2.46 7.37
N TYR A 81 3.92 3.25 7.64
CA TYR A 81 2.70 3.33 6.82
C TYR A 81 2.71 4.42 5.72
N GLY A 82 3.69 5.30 5.75
CA GLY A 82 3.76 6.45 4.87
C GLY A 82 4.10 6.09 3.44
N LYS A 83 4.01 7.09 2.55
CA LYS A 83 4.18 6.91 1.11
C LYS A 83 5.55 6.34 0.72
N GLN A 84 6.56 6.63 1.52
CA GLN A 84 7.93 6.15 1.34
C GLN A 84 8.29 5.01 2.31
N GLY A 85 7.33 4.55 3.12
CA GLY A 85 7.53 3.46 4.07
C GLY A 85 7.66 2.09 3.40
N PRO A 86 8.10 1.06 4.14
CA PRO A 86 8.29 -0.30 3.62
C PRO A 86 7.01 -0.93 3.07
N MET A 87 5.82 -0.47 3.50
CA MET A 87 4.55 -0.97 2.99
C MET A 87 4.11 -0.34 1.65
N GLY A 88 4.77 0.73 1.20
CA GLY A 88 4.39 1.46 -0.01
C GLY A 88 2.93 1.89 -0.01
N ILE A 89 2.22 1.70 -1.13
CA ILE A 89 0.81 2.08 -1.26
C ILE A 89 -0.14 1.35 -0.30
N TYR A 90 0.22 0.14 0.14
CA TYR A 90 -0.60 -0.64 1.07
C TYR A 90 -0.53 -0.11 2.51
N GLY A 91 0.43 0.76 2.81
CA GLY A 91 0.58 1.37 4.13
C GLY A 91 -0.67 2.12 4.58
N ALA A 92 -1.33 2.82 3.65
CA ALA A 92 -2.57 3.54 3.91
C ALA A 92 -3.71 2.60 4.35
N ARG A 93 -3.91 1.48 3.64
CA ARG A 93 -4.92 0.47 3.98
C ARG A 93 -4.64 -0.17 5.33
N GLU A 94 -3.38 -0.50 5.59
CA GLU A 94 -3.01 -1.15 6.84
C GLU A 94 -3.16 -0.20 8.03
N HIS A 95 -2.72 1.05 7.90
CA HIS A 95 -2.96 2.07 8.90
C HIS A 95 -4.45 2.26 9.17
N TYR A 96 -5.28 2.31 8.12
CA TYR A 96 -6.73 2.41 8.28
C TYR A 96 -7.31 1.22 9.07
N LYS A 97 -6.91 -0.02 8.75
CA LYS A 97 -7.39 -1.21 9.44
C LYS A 97 -6.99 -1.23 10.92
N GLN A 98 -5.74 -0.89 11.23
CA GLN A 98 -5.21 -0.98 12.59
C GLN A 98 -5.61 0.22 13.48
N HIS A 99 -5.66 1.41 12.91
CA HIS A 99 -5.82 2.67 13.65
C HIS A 99 -6.95 3.53 13.09
N GLY A 100 -6.98 3.76 11.77
CA GLY A 100 -7.89 4.75 11.18
C GLY A 100 -9.37 4.44 11.39
N LYS A 101 -9.79 3.17 11.38
CA LYS A 101 -11.20 2.79 11.53
C LYS A 101 -11.79 3.19 12.89
N ARG A 102 -11.04 2.98 13.97
CA ARG A 102 -11.44 3.37 15.33
C ARG A 102 -11.38 4.90 15.54
N GLU A 103 -10.54 5.58 14.76
CA GLU A 103 -10.43 7.04 14.72
C GLU A 103 -11.50 7.67 13.82
N GLY A 104 -12.36 6.87 13.18
CA GLY A 104 -13.40 7.35 12.28
C GLY A 104 -12.88 7.87 10.94
N ARG A 105 -11.65 7.51 10.53
CA ARG A 105 -11.05 7.93 9.27
C ARG A 105 -11.76 7.31 8.05
N ILE A 106 -11.57 7.89 6.88
CA ILE A 106 -12.18 7.44 5.62
C ILE A 106 -11.13 6.82 4.71
N PHE A 107 -11.31 5.56 4.32
CA PHE A 107 -10.49 4.87 3.32
C PHE A 107 -11.31 4.60 2.05
N ALA A 108 -11.49 5.64 1.26
CA ALA A 108 -12.27 5.64 0.03
C ALA A 108 -11.76 6.73 -0.93
N PRO A 109 -12.07 6.67 -2.24
CA PRO A 109 -11.62 7.68 -3.19
C PRO A 109 -12.15 9.07 -2.83
N ILE A 110 -11.42 10.12 -3.22
CA ILE A 110 -11.95 11.50 -3.17
C ILE A 110 -12.86 11.69 -4.38
N ILE A 111 -14.00 12.34 -4.17
CA ILE A 111 -14.96 12.63 -5.23
C ILE A 111 -14.45 13.85 -6.01
N ILE A 112 -13.99 13.63 -7.23
CA ILE A 112 -13.50 14.70 -8.11
C ILE A 112 -14.68 15.18 -8.99
N PRO A 113 -15.04 16.48 -8.94
CA PRO A 113 -16.11 17.03 -9.77
C PRO A 113 -15.64 17.29 -11.20
N ASP A 114 -16.58 17.27 -12.15
CA ASP A 114 -16.28 17.56 -13.56
C ASP A 114 -15.90 19.04 -13.80
N ASN A 115 -16.35 19.96 -12.94
CA ASN A 115 -16.11 21.40 -13.07
C ASN A 115 -15.64 22.02 -11.74
N LEU A 116 -14.34 22.32 -11.66
CA LEU A 116 -13.71 22.88 -10.46
C LEU A 116 -14.18 24.31 -10.14
N SER A 117 -14.48 25.14 -11.15
CA SER A 117 -14.97 26.50 -10.92
C SER A 117 -16.37 26.50 -10.30
N TYR A 118 -17.23 25.57 -10.72
CA TYR A 118 -18.53 25.38 -10.11
C TYR A 118 -18.41 24.75 -8.72
N GLU A 119 -17.49 23.79 -8.55
CA GLU A 119 -17.20 23.21 -7.24
C GLU A 119 -16.78 24.27 -6.23
N GLN A 120 -15.96 25.24 -6.64
CA GLN A 120 -15.53 26.32 -5.75
C GLN A 120 -16.72 27.14 -5.24
N GLN A 121 -17.73 27.41 -6.06
CA GLN A 121 -18.94 28.11 -5.64
C GLN A 121 -19.76 27.27 -4.65
N LEU A 122 -19.87 25.96 -4.89
CA LEU A 122 -20.55 25.02 -4.00
C LEU A 122 -19.84 24.88 -2.66
N ALA A 123 -18.51 24.76 -2.68
CA ALA A 123 -17.66 24.69 -1.51
C ALA A 123 -17.79 25.95 -0.65
N GLU A 124 -17.77 27.11 -1.27
CA GLU A 124 -17.93 28.39 -0.59
C GLU A 124 -19.31 28.53 0.07
N ALA A 125 -20.39 28.20 -0.66
CA ALA A 125 -21.74 28.18 -0.09
C ALA A 125 -21.87 27.16 1.06
N TYR A 126 -21.17 26.03 0.97
CA TYR A 126 -21.18 25.00 2.01
C TYR A 126 -20.46 25.47 3.28
N TRP A 127 -19.27 26.07 3.16
CA TRP A 127 -18.53 26.63 4.30
C TRP A 127 -19.27 27.76 4.99
N GLN A 128 -19.90 28.65 4.22
CA GLN A 128 -20.75 29.73 4.79
C GLN A 128 -21.91 29.16 5.60
N ARG A 129 -22.48 28.03 5.18
CA ARG A 129 -23.59 27.35 5.86
C ARG A 129 -23.11 26.53 7.07
N TYR A 130 -21.90 25.98 7.02
CA TYR A 130 -21.32 25.09 8.03
C TYR A 130 -19.91 25.58 8.46
N PRO A 131 -19.84 26.60 9.34
CA PRO A 131 -18.56 27.19 9.77
C PRO A 131 -17.65 26.24 10.56
N ASP A 132 -18.22 25.17 11.14
CA ASP A 132 -17.47 24.08 11.76
C ASP A 132 -16.65 23.30 10.73
N VAL A 133 -17.21 23.08 9.53
CA VAL A 133 -16.53 22.42 8.42
C VAL A 133 -15.47 23.34 7.81
N GLU A 134 -15.74 24.64 7.70
CA GLU A 134 -14.76 25.64 7.22
C GLU A 134 -13.45 25.62 8.01
N LYS A 135 -13.54 25.39 9.33
CA LYS A 135 -12.40 25.35 10.25
C LYS A 135 -11.71 23.99 10.31
N SER A 136 -12.22 22.98 9.61
CA SER A 136 -11.62 21.64 9.61
C SER A 136 -10.24 21.65 8.95
N ALA A 137 -9.28 20.95 9.58
CA ALA A 137 -7.95 20.75 9.00
C ALA A 137 -7.97 19.90 7.72
N ILE A 138 -9.03 19.13 7.48
CA ILE A 138 -9.17 18.25 6.31
C ILE A 138 -10.07 18.91 5.26
N TRP A 139 -11.27 19.32 5.68
CA TRP A 139 -12.33 19.76 4.75
C TRP A 139 -12.53 21.29 4.69
N GLY A 140 -11.76 22.04 5.46
CA GLY A 140 -11.85 23.50 5.53
C GLY A 140 -11.21 24.21 4.34
N ARG A 141 -11.39 25.53 4.28
CA ARG A 141 -10.87 26.36 3.17
C ARG A 141 -9.35 26.26 3.02
N GLY A 142 -8.64 26.21 4.13
CA GLY A 142 -7.19 25.97 4.19
C GLY A 142 -6.82 24.52 4.55
N GLY A 143 -7.78 23.60 4.51
CA GLY A 143 -7.56 22.20 4.86
C GLY A 143 -6.88 21.41 3.73
N SER A 144 -6.53 20.16 4.02
CA SER A 144 -5.76 19.31 3.10
C SER A 144 -6.50 19.00 1.78
N LEU A 145 -7.83 19.04 1.76
CA LEU A 145 -8.64 18.84 0.55
C LEU A 145 -9.03 20.15 -0.17
N GLY A 146 -8.83 21.31 0.45
CA GLY A 146 -9.24 22.60 -0.11
C GLY A 146 -10.68 22.59 -0.65
N ILE A 147 -10.87 23.00 -1.91
CA ILE A 147 -12.18 23.08 -2.56
C ILE A 147 -12.91 21.72 -2.68
N LEU A 148 -12.20 20.59 -2.60
CA LEU A 148 -12.79 19.26 -2.64
C LEU A 148 -13.32 18.81 -1.27
N GLY A 149 -12.93 19.51 -0.21
CA GLY A 149 -13.25 19.18 1.18
C GLY A 149 -14.75 19.11 1.46
N PRO A 150 -15.54 20.14 1.15
CA PRO A 150 -16.96 20.18 1.45
C PRO A 150 -17.77 19.02 0.87
N ARG A 151 -17.53 18.64 -0.39
CA ARG A 151 -18.22 17.53 -1.03
C ARG A 151 -17.87 16.21 -0.37
N ASP A 152 -16.59 16.01 -0.08
CA ASP A 152 -16.09 14.83 0.62
C ASP A 152 -16.73 14.73 2.02
N TYR A 153 -16.71 15.81 2.80
CA TYR A 153 -17.36 15.86 4.11
C TYR A 153 -18.86 15.58 4.03
N HIS A 154 -19.56 16.21 3.09
CA HIS A 154 -20.99 16.00 2.94
C HIS A 154 -21.31 14.53 2.63
N HIS A 155 -20.54 13.90 1.74
CA HIS A 155 -20.77 12.52 1.36
C HIS A 155 -20.64 11.55 2.54
N TYR A 156 -19.61 11.71 3.37
CA TYR A 156 -19.30 10.76 4.45
C TYR A 156 -19.91 11.11 5.81
N TYR A 157 -20.09 12.39 6.13
CA TYR A 157 -20.62 12.84 7.43
C TYR A 157 -21.84 13.73 7.28
N GLY A 158 -21.74 14.79 6.47
CA GLY A 158 -22.75 15.84 6.42
C GLY A 158 -24.14 15.33 6.06
N ARG A 159 -24.26 14.34 5.17
CA ARG A 159 -25.56 13.74 4.82
C ARG A 159 -26.27 13.11 6.03
N HIS A 160 -25.51 12.47 6.93
CA HIS A 160 -26.05 11.88 8.16
C HIS A 160 -26.42 12.95 9.20
N LEU A 161 -25.85 14.15 9.09
CA LEU A 161 -26.16 15.32 9.91
C LEU A 161 -27.26 16.21 9.30
N ASN A 162 -27.92 15.78 8.22
CA ASN A 162 -28.88 16.57 7.44
C ASN A 162 -28.29 17.88 6.87
N HIS A 163 -26.98 17.93 6.64
CA HIS A 163 -26.35 19.04 5.94
C HIS A 163 -26.76 19.02 4.47
N ARG A 164 -27.07 20.20 3.92
CA ARG A 164 -27.51 20.40 2.54
C ARG A 164 -26.31 20.71 1.64
N TRP A 165 -26.21 19.98 0.54
CA TRP A 165 -25.30 20.29 -0.57
C TRP A 165 -26.02 21.13 -1.62
N GLY A 166 -25.32 22.10 -2.22
CA GLY A 166 -25.89 23.00 -3.22
C GLY A 166 -26.00 24.46 -2.76
N VAL A 167 -26.03 25.35 -3.75
CA VAL A 167 -26.51 26.72 -3.61
C VAL A 167 -28.03 26.70 -3.51
N SER A 168 -28.59 27.33 -2.48
CA SER A 168 -30.04 27.49 -2.37
C SER A 168 -30.51 28.38 -3.52
N THR A 169 -31.21 27.79 -4.49
CA THR A 169 -32.10 28.54 -5.37
C THR A 169 -33.35 28.86 -4.54
N GLU A 170 -33.29 29.95 -3.79
CA GLU A 170 -34.52 30.66 -3.39
C GLU A 170 -35.14 31.32 -4.62
#